data_AF-A0A524EF87-F1
#
_entry.id   AF-A0A524EF87-F1
#
_cell.length_a   1.000
_cell.length_b   1.000
_cell.length_c   1.000
_cell.angle_alpha   90.00
_cell.angle_beta   90.00
_cell.angle_gamma   90.00
#
_symmetry.space_group_name_H-M   'P 1'
#
loop_
_entity.id
_entity.type
_entity.pdbx_description
1 polymer ?
#
loop_
_entity_poly.entity_id
_entity_poly.type
_entity_poly.pdbx_seq_one_letter_code
_entity_poly.pdbx_strand_id
1 'polypeptide(L)'
;MELRKLMLPFIAAALGIVVLGLSLWVADQVTLLSIIMSTITLLSAFGVAIMGLAQFGEDGLVREDPFHMMNILLAFGLFAFTAGEGAALIISQLSDGTSFYFSTGILQMVGVALWLTGVFSYLAAVNEVMQFLEKRKLGLSIFVLSFLVIAIPLGASLIMSGIVLSLDLLTHIPLAIGLTMIVVSLGLVFTSYRDGNLAVPIGLALFGCLLFLIRVAFWIFFSFPHLNALNLIVASESYILLGASIIAARQVEFSV
;
A
#
# COMPACT_ATOMS: atom_id res chain seq x y z
N MET A 1 -26.57 -0.39 7.77
CA MET A 1 -26.88 -1.55 6.90
C MET A 1 -26.28 -1.39 5.50
N GLU A 2 -26.01 -0.17 5.03
CA GLU A 2 -25.48 0.10 3.68
C GLU A 2 -23.98 -0.20 3.52
N LEU A 3 -23.16 0.05 4.55
CA LEU A 3 -21.72 -0.23 4.53
C LEU A 3 -21.40 -1.70 4.18
N ARG A 4 -22.15 -2.66 4.75
CA ARG A 4 -21.95 -4.10 4.46
C ARG A 4 -22.22 -4.43 2.99
N LYS A 5 -23.21 -3.80 2.36
CA LYS A 5 -23.54 -4.05 0.95
C LYS A 5 -22.47 -3.49 0.02
N LEU A 6 -21.88 -2.36 0.38
CA LEU A 6 -20.83 -1.70 -0.41
C LEU A 6 -19.45 -2.35 -0.23
N MET A 7 -19.18 -2.97 0.92
CA MET A 7 -17.94 -3.74 1.16
C MET A 7 -17.97 -5.14 0.54
N LEU A 8 -19.16 -5.74 0.38
CA LEU A 8 -19.33 -7.08 -0.19
C LEU A 8 -18.61 -7.28 -1.54
N PRO A 9 -18.69 -6.38 -2.54
CA PRO A 9 -17.98 -6.56 -3.81
C PRO A 9 -16.46 -6.59 -3.64
N PHE A 10 -15.88 -5.83 -2.70
CA PHE A 10 -14.44 -5.81 -2.44
C PHE A 10 -13.98 -7.11 -1.79
N ILE A 11 -14.73 -7.59 -0.80
CA ILE A 11 -14.44 -8.86 -0.13
C ILE A 11 -14.59 -10.02 -1.13
N ALA A 12 -15.66 -10.01 -1.95
CA ALA A 12 -15.87 -11.01 -2.98
C ALA A 12 -14.76 -10.97 -4.05
N ALA A 13 -14.30 -9.79 -4.46
CA ALA A 13 -13.19 -9.64 -5.40
C ALA A 13 -11.87 -10.16 -4.81
N ALA A 14 -11.53 -9.79 -3.57
CA ALA A 14 -10.32 -10.26 -2.88
C ALA A 14 -10.32 -11.79 -2.75
N LEU A 15 -11.41 -12.38 -2.24
CA LEU A 15 -11.56 -13.84 -2.14
C LEU A 15 -11.53 -14.51 -3.52
N GLY A 16 -12.18 -13.90 -4.51
CA GLY A 16 -12.20 -14.39 -5.89
C GLY A 16 -10.80 -14.47 -6.49
N ILE A 17 -9.95 -13.48 -6.23
CA ILE A 17 -8.55 -13.45 -6.68
C ILE A 17 -7.74 -14.56 -6.03
N VAL A 18 -7.90 -14.77 -4.71
CA VAL A 18 -7.20 -15.86 -4.01
C VAL A 18 -7.65 -17.22 -4.55
N VAL A 19 -8.94 -17.44 -4.71
CA VAL A 19 -9.49 -18.70 -5.24
C VAL A 19 -9.01 -18.94 -6.67
N LEU A 20 -9.06 -17.92 -7.53
CA LEU A 20 -8.55 -18.00 -8.89
C LEU A 20 -7.04 -18.31 -8.89
N GLY A 21 -6.27 -17.59 -8.08
CA GLY A 21 -4.83 -17.77 -7.95
C GLY A 21 -4.45 -19.18 -7.53
N LEU A 22 -5.08 -19.70 -6.48
CA LEU A 22 -4.88 -21.06 -5.98
C LEU A 22 -5.31 -22.11 -7.00
N SER A 23 -6.44 -21.91 -7.70
CA SER A 23 -6.92 -22.87 -8.70
C SER A 23 -5.95 -23.04 -9.87
N LEU A 24 -5.40 -21.92 -10.37
CA LEU A 24 -4.41 -21.94 -11.47
C LEU A 24 -3.06 -22.47 -11.00
N TRP A 25 -2.67 -22.18 -9.75
CA TRP A 25 -1.47 -22.74 -9.14
C TRP A 25 -1.53 -24.26 -9.02
N VAL A 26 -2.65 -24.81 -8.51
CA VAL A 26 -2.87 -26.25 -8.39
C VAL A 26 -2.95 -26.93 -9.76
N ALA A 27 -3.44 -26.22 -10.78
CA ALA A 27 -3.49 -26.71 -12.16
C ALA A 27 -2.14 -26.58 -12.93
N ASP A 28 -1.07 -26.16 -12.26
CA ASP A 28 0.27 -25.92 -12.84
C ASP A 28 0.27 -24.93 -14.02
N GLN A 29 -0.68 -23.99 -14.03
CA GLN A 29 -0.83 -22.97 -15.08
C GLN A 29 -0.08 -21.68 -14.71
N VAL A 30 1.20 -21.79 -14.36
CA VAL A 30 2.00 -20.69 -13.80
C VAL A 30 2.10 -19.48 -14.74
N THR A 31 2.29 -19.69 -16.04
CA THR A 31 2.37 -18.59 -17.02
C THR A 31 1.05 -17.86 -17.15
N LEU A 32 -0.06 -18.59 -17.25
CA LEU A 32 -1.40 -18.02 -17.35
C LEU A 32 -1.75 -17.25 -16.07
N LEU A 33 -1.41 -17.81 -14.90
CA LEU A 33 -1.55 -17.16 -13.61
C LEU A 33 -0.83 -15.82 -13.58
N SER A 34 0.44 -15.76 -13.96
CA SER A 34 1.22 -14.52 -13.99
C SER A 34 0.61 -13.46 -14.91
N ILE A 35 0.11 -13.84 -16.09
CA ILE A 35 -0.53 -12.92 -17.05
C ILE A 35 -1.84 -12.34 -16.49
N ILE A 36 -2.71 -13.22 -15.98
CA ILE A 36 -4.00 -12.82 -15.40
C ILE A 36 -3.77 -11.91 -14.19
N MET A 37 -2.88 -12.33 -13.27
CA MET A 37 -2.61 -11.59 -12.05
C MET A 37 -1.94 -10.25 -12.31
N SER A 38 -1.07 -10.15 -13.32
CA SER A 38 -0.47 -8.88 -13.75
C SER A 38 -1.53 -7.87 -14.19
N THR A 39 -2.51 -8.36 -14.94
CA THR A 39 -3.63 -7.54 -15.45
C THR A 39 -4.56 -7.12 -14.32
N ILE A 40 -4.93 -8.05 -13.44
CA ILE A 40 -5.77 -7.76 -12.25
C ILE A 40 -5.08 -6.77 -11.32
N THR A 41 -3.78 -6.92 -11.09
CA THR A 41 -2.99 -6.00 -10.23
C THR A 41 -3.02 -4.59 -10.80
N LEU A 42 -2.78 -4.43 -12.10
CA LEU A 42 -2.80 -3.13 -12.75
C LEU A 42 -4.20 -2.50 -12.74
N LEU A 43 -5.23 -3.27 -13.08
CA LEU A 43 -6.61 -2.79 -13.10
C LEU A 43 -7.14 -2.44 -11.71
N SER A 44 -6.76 -3.20 -10.67
CA SER A 44 -7.15 -2.89 -9.30
C SER A 44 -6.48 -1.60 -8.81
N ALA A 45 -5.17 -1.44 -9.02
CA ALA A 45 -4.47 -0.20 -8.68
C ALA A 45 -5.10 1.02 -9.39
N PHE A 46 -5.26 0.93 -10.71
CA PHE A 46 -5.79 2.01 -11.53
C PHE A 46 -7.25 2.33 -11.21
N GLY A 47 -8.09 1.29 -11.13
CA GLY A 47 -9.51 1.42 -10.83
C GLY A 47 -9.74 2.07 -9.48
N VAL A 48 -9.01 1.64 -8.46
CA VAL A 48 -9.11 2.25 -7.12
C VAL A 48 -8.58 3.68 -7.12
N ALA A 49 -7.50 3.97 -7.85
CA ALA A 49 -6.99 5.33 -7.98
C ALA A 49 -8.04 6.29 -8.57
N ILE A 50 -8.72 5.88 -9.66
CA ILE A 50 -9.82 6.64 -10.26
C ILE A 50 -10.97 6.80 -9.27
N MET A 51 -11.38 5.71 -8.61
CA MET A 51 -12.49 5.75 -7.66
C MET A 51 -12.21 6.72 -6.50
N GLY A 52 -10.99 6.73 -5.96
CA GLY A 52 -10.59 7.66 -4.92
C GLY A 52 -10.62 9.11 -5.36
N LEU A 53 -10.12 9.42 -6.56
CA LEU A 53 -10.22 10.77 -7.10
C LEU A 53 -11.66 11.17 -7.45
N ALA A 54 -12.49 10.24 -7.93
CA ALA A 54 -13.88 10.53 -8.21
C ALA A 54 -14.66 10.86 -6.91
N GLN A 55 -14.35 10.17 -5.82
CA GLN A 55 -15.05 10.36 -4.54
C GLN A 55 -14.58 11.59 -3.77
N PHE A 56 -13.27 11.84 -3.73
CA PHE A 56 -12.71 12.92 -2.91
C PHE A 56 -12.18 14.11 -3.74
N GLY A 57 -12.06 13.97 -5.06
CA GLY A 57 -11.54 15.04 -5.92
C GLY A 57 -12.54 16.16 -6.23
N GLU A 58 -13.86 15.90 -6.13
CA GLU A 58 -14.90 16.90 -6.41
C GLU A 58 -14.86 18.09 -5.44
N ASP A 59 -14.54 17.84 -4.16
CA ASP A 59 -14.45 18.88 -3.13
C ASP A 59 -13.09 19.63 -3.15
N GLY A 60 -12.18 19.22 -4.05
CA GLY A 60 -10.86 19.83 -4.26
C GLY A 60 -9.86 19.63 -3.12
N LEU A 61 -8.62 20.08 -3.36
CA LEU A 61 -7.53 20.07 -2.36
C LEU A 61 -7.64 21.19 -1.30
N VAL A 62 -8.58 22.13 -1.49
CA VAL A 62 -8.70 23.35 -0.66
C VAL A 62 -9.56 23.11 0.58
N ARG A 63 -10.23 21.96 0.68
CA ARG A 63 -10.98 21.58 1.88
C ARG A 63 -10.00 21.35 3.04
N GLU A 64 -10.12 22.13 4.10
CA GLU A 64 -9.27 22.07 5.31
C GLU A 64 -9.58 20.84 6.20
N ASP A 65 -9.89 19.70 5.59
CA ASP A 65 -10.09 18.44 6.31
C ASP A 65 -8.88 17.51 6.11
N PRO A 66 -8.08 17.26 7.17
CA PRO A 66 -6.94 16.36 7.11
C PRO A 66 -7.30 14.91 6.72
N PHE A 67 -8.52 14.44 7.02
CA PHE A 67 -8.98 13.10 6.63
C PHE A 67 -9.28 13.03 5.13
N HIS A 68 -9.95 14.05 4.59
CA HIS A 68 -10.17 14.22 3.15
C HIS A 68 -8.85 14.26 2.38
N MET A 69 -7.90 15.08 2.84
CA MET A 69 -6.57 15.21 2.24
C MET A 69 -5.79 13.89 2.27
N MET A 70 -5.87 13.12 3.37
CA MET A 70 -5.28 11.79 3.44
C MET A 70 -5.83 10.88 2.34
N ASN A 71 -7.14 10.79 2.15
CA ASN A 71 -7.75 9.93 1.14
C ASN A 71 -7.41 10.37 -0.29
N ILE A 72 -7.35 11.67 -0.57
CA ILE A 72 -6.87 12.19 -1.87
C ILE A 72 -5.43 11.76 -2.14
N LEU A 73 -4.53 11.93 -1.16
CA LEU A 73 -3.13 11.56 -1.31
C LEU A 73 -2.93 10.04 -1.44
N LEU A 74 -3.77 9.25 -0.77
CA LEU A 74 -3.84 7.81 -0.98
C LEU A 74 -4.22 7.47 -2.44
N ALA A 75 -5.24 8.13 -2.99
CA ALA A 75 -5.67 7.94 -4.38
C ALA A 75 -4.59 8.36 -5.39
N PHE A 76 -3.93 9.50 -5.19
CA PHE A 76 -2.81 9.92 -6.05
C PHE A 76 -1.61 8.97 -5.96
N GLY A 77 -1.29 8.46 -4.77
CA GLY A 77 -0.23 7.46 -4.63
C GLY A 77 -0.53 6.17 -5.40
N LEU A 78 -1.80 5.76 -5.48
CA LEU A 78 -2.21 4.60 -6.30
C LEU A 78 -1.96 4.78 -7.80
N PHE A 79 -1.99 6.02 -8.34
CA PHE A 79 -1.55 6.27 -9.72
C PHE A 79 -0.05 6.03 -9.89
N ALA A 80 0.76 6.46 -8.92
CA ALA A 80 2.21 6.21 -8.95
C ALA A 80 2.52 4.70 -8.84
N PHE A 81 1.77 3.96 -8.01
CA PHE A 81 1.87 2.50 -7.97
C PHE A 81 1.43 1.86 -9.27
N THR A 82 0.33 2.32 -9.88
CA THR A 82 -0.13 1.84 -11.21
C THR A 82 0.95 2.04 -12.27
N ALA A 83 1.59 3.22 -12.29
CA ALA A 83 2.69 3.50 -13.20
C ALA A 83 3.89 2.57 -12.92
N GLY A 84 4.19 2.30 -11.65
CA GLY A 84 5.21 1.34 -11.23
C GLY A 84 4.92 -0.08 -11.71
N GLU A 85 3.69 -0.57 -11.54
CA GLU A 85 3.26 -1.90 -12.03
C GLU A 85 3.32 -1.97 -13.57
N GLY A 86 2.80 -0.96 -14.26
CA GLY A 86 2.84 -0.89 -15.72
C GLY A 86 4.27 -0.85 -16.26
N ALA A 87 5.16 -0.07 -15.63
CA ALA A 87 6.57 -0.03 -15.97
C ALA A 87 7.23 -1.39 -15.76
N ALA A 88 6.95 -2.08 -14.64
CA ALA A 88 7.50 -3.40 -14.38
C ALA A 88 7.08 -4.43 -15.43
N LEU A 89 5.82 -4.38 -15.89
CA LEU A 89 5.33 -5.25 -16.96
C LEU A 89 6.04 -4.97 -18.28
N ILE A 90 6.21 -3.71 -18.67
CA ILE A 90 6.92 -3.35 -19.91
C ILE A 90 8.38 -3.79 -19.83
N ILE A 91 9.05 -3.51 -18.71
CA ILE A 91 10.45 -3.85 -18.48
C ILE A 91 10.67 -5.37 -18.55
N SER A 92 9.73 -6.18 -18.04
CA SER A 92 9.85 -7.64 -18.08
C SER A 92 9.88 -8.26 -19.47
N GLN A 93 9.44 -7.52 -20.48
CA GLN A 93 9.48 -7.95 -21.89
C GLN A 93 10.83 -7.64 -22.56
N LEU A 94 11.73 -6.93 -21.87
CA LEU A 94 13.06 -6.59 -22.37
C LEU A 94 14.07 -7.69 -22.00
N SER A 95 15.01 -7.98 -22.89
CA SER A 95 16.00 -9.06 -22.72
C SER A 95 16.93 -8.91 -21.51
N ASP A 96 17.16 -7.68 -21.01
CA ASP A 96 17.91 -7.37 -19.79
C ASP A 96 17.05 -6.63 -18.74
N GLY A 97 15.74 -6.86 -18.76
CA GLY A 97 14.74 -6.11 -17.98
C GLY A 97 15.00 -6.08 -16.46
N THR A 98 15.63 -7.10 -15.89
CA THR A 98 15.89 -7.19 -14.45
C THR A 98 16.74 -6.02 -13.93
N SER A 99 17.62 -5.47 -14.76
CA SER A 99 18.49 -4.34 -14.40
C SER A 99 17.74 -3.01 -14.28
N PHE A 100 16.48 -2.95 -14.71
CA PHE A 100 15.66 -1.73 -14.71
C PHE A 100 14.59 -1.70 -13.60
N TYR A 101 14.51 -2.72 -12.74
CA TYR A 101 13.57 -2.71 -11.59
C TYR A 101 13.89 -1.62 -10.55
N PHE A 102 15.10 -1.08 -10.56
CA PHE A 102 15.40 0.17 -9.88
C PHE A 102 14.41 1.31 -10.25
N SER A 103 14.08 1.48 -11.52
CA SER A 103 13.17 2.52 -12.00
C SER A 103 11.73 2.31 -11.52
N THR A 104 11.28 1.05 -11.41
CA THR A 104 9.95 0.74 -10.86
C THR A 104 9.89 1.09 -9.38
N GLY A 105 10.97 0.81 -8.63
CA GLY A 105 11.09 1.22 -7.23
C GLY A 105 11.01 2.73 -7.03
N ILE A 106 11.62 3.54 -7.91
CA ILE A 106 11.51 5.01 -7.84
C ILE A 106 10.07 5.48 -8.02
N LEU A 107 9.33 4.95 -9.00
CA LEU A 107 7.93 5.32 -9.21
C LEU A 107 7.07 4.98 -7.99
N GLN A 108 7.31 3.81 -7.39
CA GLN A 108 6.60 3.41 -6.18
C GLN A 108 7.00 4.25 -4.96
N MET A 109 8.24 4.72 -4.86
CA MET A 109 8.66 5.66 -3.80
C MET A 109 7.90 6.98 -3.86
N VAL A 110 7.57 7.49 -5.05
CA VAL A 110 6.70 8.67 -5.19
C VAL A 110 5.32 8.38 -4.60
N GLY A 111 4.76 7.19 -4.86
CA GLY A 111 3.49 6.75 -4.27
C GLY A 111 3.54 6.68 -2.75
N VAL A 112 4.60 6.08 -2.19
CA VAL A 112 4.82 6.01 -0.74
C VAL A 112 5.00 7.40 -0.13
N ALA A 113 5.71 8.31 -0.79
CA ALA A 113 5.89 9.68 -0.30
C ALA A 113 4.54 10.41 -0.19
N LEU A 114 3.68 10.30 -1.20
CA LEU A 114 2.33 10.87 -1.18
C LEU A 114 1.49 10.29 -0.03
N TRP A 115 1.49 8.96 0.11
CA TRP A 115 0.78 8.28 1.20
C TRP A 115 1.30 8.71 2.57
N LEU A 116 2.62 8.78 2.74
CA LEU A 116 3.25 9.18 3.99
C LEU A 116 2.86 10.62 4.34
N THR A 117 2.89 11.54 3.38
CA THR A 117 2.44 12.92 3.59
C THR A 117 0.99 12.96 4.05
N GLY A 118 0.08 12.25 3.39
CA GLY A 118 -1.34 12.24 3.75
C GLY A 118 -1.61 11.64 5.13
N VAL A 119 -1.09 10.43 5.37
CA VAL A 119 -1.29 9.71 6.63
C VAL A 119 -0.65 10.44 7.81
N PHE A 120 0.57 10.97 7.63
CA PHE A 120 1.25 11.71 8.70
C PHE A 120 0.55 13.03 9.00
N SER A 121 0.03 13.74 7.98
CA SER A 121 -0.75 14.97 8.18
C SER A 121 -2.01 14.70 8.99
N TYR A 122 -2.71 13.61 8.69
CA TYR A 122 -3.88 13.18 9.47
C TYR A 122 -3.50 12.80 10.90
N LEU A 123 -2.46 11.98 11.10
CA LEU A 123 -1.97 11.63 12.44
C LEU A 123 -1.56 12.88 13.24
N ALA A 124 -0.90 13.85 12.62
CA ALA A 124 -0.49 15.09 13.26
C ALA A 124 -1.71 15.91 13.73
N ALA A 125 -2.79 15.95 12.95
CA ALA A 125 -4.05 16.58 13.33
C ALA A 125 -4.72 15.85 14.50
N VAL A 126 -4.78 14.51 14.47
CA VAL A 126 -5.31 13.70 15.59
C VAL A 126 -4.50 13.93 16.87
N ASN A 127 -3.18 13.95 16.75
CA ASN A 127 -2.28 14.19 17.88
C ASN A 127 -2.38 15.61 18.44
N GLU A 128 -2.71 16.62 17.62
CA GLU A 128 -2.94 17.99 18.09
C GLU A 128 -4.18 18.09 18.98
N VAL A 129 -5.23 17.34 18.65
CA VAL A 129 -6.46 17.27 19.47
C VAL A 129 -6.24 16.47 20.75
N MET A 130 -5.55 15.33 20.66
CA MET A 130 -5.37 14.40 21.79
C MET A 130 -4.14 14.73 22.66
N GLN A 131 -3.26 15.61 22.20
CA GLN A 131 -2.03 16.06 22.87
C GLN A 131 -1.09 14.95 23.35
N PHE A 132 -0.93 13.87 22.58
CA PHE A 132 -0.06 12.76 23.00
C PHE A 132 1.43 13.15 23.03
N LEU A 133 1.93 13.81 21.97
CA LEU A 133 3.33 14.22 21.83
C LEU A 133 3.47 15.54 21.07
N GLU A 134 4.62 16.21 21.21
CA GLU A 134 5.00 17.30 20.30
C GLU A 134 5.16 16.77 18.86
N LYS A 135 4.65 17.51 17.86
CA LYS A 135 4.66 17.10 16.43
C LYS A 135 6.04 16.64 15.94
N ARG A 136 7.12 17.33 16.33
CA ARG A 136 8.51 16.98 15.98
C ARG A 136 8.95 15.65 16.60
N LYS A 137 8.58 15.41 17.86
CA LYS A 137 8.93 14.17 18.58
C LYS A 137 8.15 12.98 17.99
N LEU A 138 6.89 13.17 17.64
CA LEU A 138 6.05 12.15 16.99
C LEU A 138 6.68 11.66 15.68
N GLY A 139 7.04 12.59 14.78
CA GLY A 139 7.67 12.25 13.50
C GLY A 139 9.00 11.51 13.69
N LEU A 140 9.85 11.99 14.60
CA LEU A 140 11.13 11.35 14.91
C LEU A 140 10.93 9.93 15.47
N SER A 141 9.99 9.74 16.40
CA SER A 141 9.71 8.43 16.99
C SER A 141 9.24 7.42 15.96
N ILE A 142 8.34 7.83 15.04
CA ILE A 142 7.85 6.95 13.97
C ILE A 142 8.98 6.59 13.00
N PHE A 143 9.81 7.56 12.63
CA PHE A 143 10.97 7.32 11.77
C PHE A 143 11.96 6.33 12.40
N VAL A 144 12.36 6.57 13.66
CA VAL A 144 13.31 5.71 14.37
C VAL A 144 12.74 4.29 14.53
N LEU A 145 11.47 4.16 14.94
CA LEU A 145 10.85 2.85 15.10
C LEU A 145 10.77 2.09 13.76
N SER A 146 10.36 2.78 12.69
CA SER A 146 10.27 2.17 11.36
C SER A 146 11.64 1.77 10.81
N PHE A 147 12.66 2.61 11.03
CA PHE A 147 14.03 2.30 10.68
C PHE A 147 14.52 1.06 11.42
N LEU A 148 14.29 0.96 12.74
CA LEU A 148 14.72 -0.21 13.53
C LEU A 148 14.02 -1.50 13.08
N VAL A 149 12.72 -1.44 12.80
CA VAL A 149 11.93 -2.59 12.34
C VAL A 149 12.46 -3.15 11.01
N ILE A 150 12.98 -2.32 10.12
CA ILE A 150 13.53 -2.76 8.83
C ILE A 150 15.03 -3.05 8.90
N ALA A 151 15.82 -2.20 9.57
CA ALA A 151 17.27 -2.30 9.59
C ALA A 151 17.77 -3.54 10.35
N ILE A 152 17.08 -3.95 11.42
CA ILE A 152 17.50 -5.13 12.21
C ILE A 152 17.35 -6.42 11.39
N PRO A 153 16.17 -6.74 10.82
CA PRO A 153 16.03 -7.94 9.98
C PRO A 153 16.89 -7.89 8.73
N LEU A 154 17.05 -6.72 8.10
CA LEU A 154 17.91 -6.56 6.92
C LEU A 154 19.38 -6.81 7.24
N GLY A 155 19.89 -6.25 8.35
CA GLY A 155 21.26 -6.50 8.80
C GLY A 155 21.50 -7.97 9.08
N ALA A 156 20.55 -8.63 9.75
CA ALA A 156 20.62 -10.07 9.99
C ALA A 156 20.59 -10.88 8.68
N SER A 157 19.71 -10.54 7.73
CA SER A 157 19.62 -11.26 6.46
C SER A 157 20.89 -11.12 5.63
N LEU A 158 21.47 -9.90 5.53
CA LEU A 158 22.70 -9.66 4.78
C LEU A 158 23.90 -10.43 5.35
N ILE A 159 24.00 -10.53 6.68
CA ILE A 159 25.06 -11.30 7.36
C ILE A 159 24.90 -12.81 7.08
N MET A 160 23.67 -13.32 7.14
CA MET A 160 23.39 -14.75 6.96
C MET A 160 23.51 -15.22 5.51
N SER A 161 23.14 -14.37 4.54
CA SER A 161 23.07 -14.75 3.13
C SER A 161 24.31 -14.41 2.32
N GLY A 162 25.21 -13.57 2.85
CA GLY A 162 26.40 -13.09 2.13
C GLY A 162 26.05 -12.27 0.88
N ILE A 163 24.81 -11.75 0.79
CA ILE A 163 24.32 -11.01 -0.37
C ILE A 163 25.10 -9.70 -0.53
N VAL A 164 25.66 -9.49 -1.72
CA VAL A 164 26.20 -8.20 -2.15
C VAL A 164 25.03 -7.25 -2.41
N LEU A 165 25.12 -6.02 -1.90
CA LEU A 165 24.10 -4.98 -2.10
C LEU A 165 23.82 -4.77 -3.59
N SER A 166 22.66 -5.19 -4.09
CA SER A 166 22.22 -4.90 -5.45
C SER A 166 21.66 -3.47 -5.54
N LEU A 167 21.70 -2.87 -6.73
CA LEU A 167 21.09 -1.55 -6.97
C LEU A 167 19.58 -1.54 -6.66
N ASP A 168 18.90 -2.67 -6.85
CA ASP A 168 17.47 -2.78 -6.52
C ASP A 168 17.21 -2.65 -5.02
N LEU A 169 18.10 -3.13 -4.14
CA LEU A 169 17.93 -2.96 -2.70
C LEU A 169 17.94 -1.48 -2.27
N LEU A 170 18.60 -0.60 -3.03
CA LEU A 170 18.64 0.83 -2.72
C LEU A 170 17.29 1.52 -2.82
N THR A 171 16.36 1.01 -3.63
CA THR A 171 14.99 1.57 -3.74
C THR A 171 14.01 0.86 -2.82
N HIS A 172 14.18 -0.45 -2.64
CA HIS A 172 13.26 -1.26 -1.84
C HIS A 172 13.39 -1.00 -0.33
N ILE A 173 14.60 -0.72 0.17
CA ILE A 173 14.81 -0.41 1.60
C ILE A 173 14.08 0.88 2.00
N PRO A 174 14.28 2.05 1.33
CA PRO A 174 13.51 3.25 1.63
C PRO A 174 12.00 3.05 1.49
N LEU A 175 11.57 2.27 0.50
CA LEU A 175 10.17 1.94 0.27
C LEU A 175 9.58 1.14 1.45
N ALA A 176 10.29 0.12 1.95
CA ALA A 176 9.89 -0.65 3.13
C ALA A 176 9.83 0.21 4.39
N ILE A 177 10.82 1.10 4.60
CA ILE A 177 10.83 2.04 5.73
C ILE A 177 9.61 2.96 5.65
N GLY A 178 9.36 3.58 4.49
CA GLY A 178 8.22 4.48 4.30
C GLY A 178 6.86 3.79 4.52
N LEU A 179 6.70 2.57 4.00
CA LEU A 179 5.49 1.76 4.26
C LEU A 179 5.34 1.39 5.73
N THR A 180 6.44 1.06 6.41
CA THR A 180 6.41 0.79 7.86
C THR A 180 5.96 2.03 8.64
N MET A 181 6.45 3.22 8.25
CA MET A 181 6.01 4.49 8.85
C MET A 181 4.51 4.71 8.64
N ILE A 182 3.99 4.43 7.44
CA ILE A 182 2.56 4.53 7.13
C ILE A 182 1.75 3.56 7.99
N VAL A 183 2.16 2.29 8.07
CA VAL A 183 1.50 1.24 8.87
C VAL A 183 1.48 1.61 10.35
N VAL A 184 2.61 2.05 10.91
CA VAL A 184 2.69 2.49 12.32
C VAL A 184 1.77 3.69 12.55
N SER A 185 1.78 4.67 11.64
CA SER A 185 0.94 5.86 11.75
C SER A 185 -0.54 5.52 11.70
N LEU A 186 -0.98 4.72 10.72
CA LEU A 186 -2.36 4.23 10.62
C LEU A 186 -2.73 3.37 11.84
N GLY A 187 -1.81 2.57 12.37
CA GLY A 187 -2.03 1.79 13.58
C GLY A 187 -2.33 2.67 14.80
N LEU A 188 -1.56 3.74 15.00
CA LEU A 188 -1.81 4.72 16.07
C LEU A 188 -3.17 5.42 15.91
N VAL A 189 -3.48 5.88 14.70
CA VAL A 189 -4.79 6.47 14.39
C VAL A 189 -5.91 5.45 14.64
N PHE A 190 -5.77 4.21 14.17
CA PHE A 190 -6.76 3.15 14.36
C PHE A 190 -7.02 2.87 15.85
N THR A 191 -5.98 2.79 16.67
CA THR A 191 -6.14 2.59 18.12
C THR A 191 -6.91 3.73 18.80
N SER A 192 -6.78 4.95 18.27
CA SER A 192 -7.48 6.13 18.78
C SER A 192 -8.97 6.13 18.42
N TYR A 193 -9.35 5.56 17.28
CA TYR A 193 -10.71 5.53 16.76
C TYR A 193 -11.39 4.15 16.80
N ARG A 194 -10.84 3.20 17.57
CA ARG A 194 -11.25 1.77 17.54
C ARG A 194 -12.77 1.53 17.68
N ASP A 195 -13.46 2.40 18.42
CA ASP A 195 -14.89 2.30 18.74
C ASP A 195 -15.76 3.25 17.87
N GLY A 196 -15.16 4.01 16.95
CA GLY A 196 -15.83 5.00 16.11
C GLY A 196 -16.12 4.53 14.68
N ASN A 197 -16.93 5.29 13.95
CA ASN A 197 -17.27 5.00 12.54
C ASN A 197 -16.04 5.03 11.60
N LEU A 198 -14.99 5.76 11.98
CA LEU A 198 -13.72 5.83 11.24
C LEU A 198 -12.84 4.58 11.41
N ALA A 199 -13.14 3.69 12.36
CA ALA A 199 -12.36 2.47 12.57
C ALA A 199 -12.30 1.60 11.32
N VAL A 200 -13.42 1.45 10.61
CA VAL A 200 -13.52 0.59 9.43
C VAL A 200 -12.63 1.08 8.28
N PRO A 201 -12.76 2.33 7.78
CA PRO A 201 -11.89 2.80 6.69
C PRO A 201 -10.40 2.76 7.10
N ILE A 202 -10.05 3.25 8.28
CA ILE A 202 -8.65 3.26 8.73
C ILE A 202 -8.10 1.83 8.87
N GLY A 203 -8.90 0.91 9.40
CA GLY A 203 -8.53 -0.50 9.53
C GLY A 203 -8.29 -1.16 8.16
N LEU A 204 -9.17 -0.91 7.18
CA LEU A 204 -8.99 -1.42 5.82
C LEU A 204 -7.74 -0.84 5.14
N ALA A 205 -7.47 0.45 5.30
CA ALA A 205 -6.24 1.07 4.81
C ALA A 205 -5.01 0.44 5.47
N LEU A 206 -5.05 0.24 6.80
CA LEU A 206 -3.98 -0.38 7.56
C LEU A 206 -3.69 -1.80 7.04
N PHE A 207 -4.72 -2.63 6.86
CA PHE A 207 -4.54 -3.99 6.33
C PHE A 207 -4.04 -3.98 4.87
N GLY A 208 -4.52 -3.07 4.03
CA GLY A 208 -4.00 -2.88 2.68
C GLY A 208 -2.51 -2.53 2.67
N CYS A 209 -2.10 -1.54 3.48
CA CYS A 209 -0.69 -1.16 3.62
C CYS A 209 0.16 -2.29 4.22
N LEU A 210 -0.38 -3.09 5.14
CA LEU A 210 0.31 -4.26 5.70
C LEU A 210 0.57 -5.34 4.63
N LEU A 211 -0.42 -5.66 3.80
CA LEU A 211 -0.23 -6.59 2.68
C LEU A 211 0.83 -6.06 1.71
N PHE A 212 0.80 -4.77 1.42
CA PHE A 212 1.79 -4.14 0.56
C PHE A 212 3.20 -4.18 1.18
N LEU A 213 3.33 -4.00 2.49
CA LEU A 213 4.58 -4.19 3.22
C LEU A 213 5.05 -5.66 3.19
N ILE A 214 4.14 -6.63 3.31
CA ILE A 214 4.46 -8.07 3.18
C ILE A 214 5.00 -8.37 1.78
N ARG A 215 4.41 -7.81 0.72
CA ARG A 215 4.93 -7.94 -0.65
C ARG A 215 6.38 -7.44 -0.75
N VAL A 216 6.67 -6.27 -0.18
CA VAL A 216 8.02 -5.71 -0.20
C VAL A 216 8.99 -6.54 0.64
N ALA A 217 8.52 -7.11 1.76
CA ALA A 217 9.30 -8.04 2.56
C ALA A 217 9.61 -9.34 1.81
N PHE A 218 8.67 -9.89 1.04
CA PHE A 218 8.91 -11.04 0.15
C PHE A 218 10.02 -10.77 -0.85
N TRP A 219 10.08 -9.54 -1.38
CA TRP A 219 11.21 -9.16 -2.22
C TRP A 219 12.52 -9.12 -1.44
N ILE A 220 12.58 -8.33 -0.36
CA ILE A 220 13.84 -8.04 0.34
C ILE A 220 14.45 -9.30 0.96
N PHE A 221 13.63 -10.14 1.59
CA PHE A 221 14.11 -11.28 2.38
C PHE A 221 14.12 -12.61 1.63
N PHE A 222 13.24 -12.78 0.64
CA PHE A 222 13.10 -14.06 -0.08
C PHE A 222 13.48 -13.94 -1.57
N SER A 223 13.89 -12.75 -2.03
CA SER A 223 14.26 -12.48 -3.43
C SER A 223 13.17 -12.89 -4.42
N PHE A 224 11.90 -12.79 -4.02
CA PHE A 224 10.78 -13.06 -4.92
C PHE A 224 10.71 -11.97 -5.99
N PRO A 225 10.72 -12.31 -7.30
CA PRO A 225 10.62 -11.32 -8.38
C PRO A 225 9.35 -10.48 -8.30
N HIS A 226 9.36 -9.24 -8.80
CA HIS A 226 8.20 -8.33 -8.82
C HIS A 226 6.93 -8.99 -9.32
N LEU A 227 7.09 -9.69 -10.44
CA LEU A 227 6.04 -10.30 -11.23
C LEU A 227 5.79 -11.76 -10.86
N ASN A 228 6.34 -12.21 -9.72
CA ASN A 228 5.97 -13.50 -9.17
C ASN A 228 4.46 -13.50 -8.87
N ALA A 229 3.77 -14.59 -9.23
CA ALA A 229 2.33 -14.73 -9.06
C ALA A 229 1.86 -14.45 -7.63
N LEU A 230 2.60 -14.92 -6.60
CA LEU A 230 2.26 -14.66 -5.20
C LEU A 230 2.37 -13.17 -4.86
N ASN A 231 3.42 -12.49 -5.35
CA ASN A 231 3.58 -11.05 -5.16
C ASN A 231 2.44 -10.26 -5.82
N LEU A 232 1.98 -10.69 -7.00
CA LEU A 232 0.85 -10.06 -7.70
C LEU A 232 -0.49 -10.30 -7.01
N ILE A 233 -0.70 -11.47 -6.38
CA ILE A 233 -1.89 -11.74 -5.56
C ILE A 233 -1.93 -10.78 -4.37
N VAL A 234 -0.85 -10.73 -3.59
CA VAL A 234 -0.75 -9.84 -2.42
C VAL A 234 -0.90 -8.38 -2.83
N ALA A 235 -0.33 -7.98 -3.97
CA ALA A 235 -0.49 -6.64 -4.53
C ALA A 235 -1.96 -6.32 -4.85
N SER A 236 -2.63 -7.20 -5.58
CA SER A 236 -4.04 -7.01 -5.97
C SER A 236 -4.94 -6.88 -4.74
N GLU A 237 -4.75 -7.74 -3.74
CA GLU A 237 -5.50 -7.66 -2.48
C GLU A 237 -5.25 -6.35 -1.74
N SER A 238 -3.99 -5.90 -1.70
CA SER A 238 -3.64 -4.62 -1.07
C SER A 238 -4.40 -3.44 -1.69
N TYR A 239 -4.47 -3.39 -3.03
CA TYR A 239 -5.18 -2.33 -3.74
C TYR A 239 -6.69 -2.41 -3.54
N ILE A 240 -7.26 -3.61 -3.55
CA ILE A 240 -8.70 -3.82 -3.31
C ILE A 240 -9.09 -3.39 -1.89
N LEU A 241 -8.29 -3.74 -0.88
CA LEU A 241 -8.53 -3.30 0.49
C LEU A 241 -8.44 -1.77 0.64
N LEU A 242 -7.48 -1.14 -0.03
CA LEU A 242 -7.39 0.32 -0.09
C LEU A 242 -8.61 0.94 -0.77
N GLY A 243 -9.16 0.31 -1.81
CA GLY A 243 -10.41 0.76 -2.43
C GLY A 243 -11.62 0.62 -1.53
N ALA A 244 -11.72 -0.49 -0.80
CA ALA A 244 -12.74 -0.67 0.22
C ALA A 244 -12.64 0.40 1.32
N SER A 245 -11.42 0.75 1.73
CA SER A 245 -11.15 1.84 2.67
C SER A 245 -11.68 3.18 2.17
N ILE A 246 -11.35 3.56 0.94
CA ILE A 246 -11.78 4.84 0.34
C ILE A 246 -13.31 4.96 0.31
N ILE A 247 -14.00 3.90 -0.09
CA ILE A 247 -15.48 3.89 -0.15
C ILE A 247 -16.10 3.95 1.25
N ALA A 248 -15.52 3.22 2.20
CA ALA A 248 -15.95 3.28 3.59
C ALA A 248 -15.72 4.69 4.17
N ALA A 249 -14.62 5.34 3.82
CA ALA A 249 -14.28 6.69 4.26
C ALA A 249 -15.31 7.72 3.78
N ARG A 250 -15.71 7.65 2.50
CA ARG A 250 -16.70 8.57 1.94
C ARG A 250 -18.04 8.47 2.66
N GLN A 251 -18.48 7.28 3.06
CA GLN A 251 -19.76 7.15 3.79
C GLN A 251 -19.74 7.83 5.16
N VAL A 252 -18.60 7.79 5.86
CA VAL A 252 -18.50 8.40 7.19
C VAL A 252 -18.58 9.92 7.06
N GLU A 253 -17.94 10.49 6.04
CA GLU A 253 -17.93 11.94 5.79
C GLU A 253 -19.32 12.53 5.50
N PHE A 254 -20.19 11.79 4.80
CA PHE A 254 -21.56 12.24 4.43
C PHE A 254 -22.64 11.84 5.43
N SER A 255 -22.25 11.17 6.53
CA SER A 255 -23.16 10.77 7.60
C SER A 255 -23.25 11.78 8.75
N VAL A 256 -22.46 12.87 8.67
CA VAL A 256 -22.44 14.01 9.58
C VAL A 256 -23.18 15.17 8.94
#